data_AF-A0A844X742-F1
#
_entry.id   AF-A0A844X742-F1
#
_cell.length_a   1.000
_cell.length_b   1.000
_cell.length_c   1.000
_cell.angle_alpha   90.00
_cell.angle_beta   90.00
_cell.angle_gamma   90.00
#
_symmetry.space_group_name_H-M   'P 1'
#
loop_
_entity.id
_entity.type
_entity.pdbx_description
1 polymer ?
#
loop_
_entity_poly.entity_id
_entity_poly.type
_entity_poly.pdbx_seq_one_letter_code
_entity_poly.pdbx_strand_id
1 'polypeptide(L)'
;MEYQAIKTKEVGVINGRDAIFLDDLRQTFNSECNCVFKGKFNSKLIEINFKKDYIPYIFYFSDIIYYQCCELDTYINEVKMDSSFDLVHNSYLIEELKNGRKSSKIKENHRHYVLQTYDYVYDIIAKDYKLIIE
;
A
#
# COMPACT_ATOMS: atom_id res chain seq x y z
N MET A 1 -13.66 -3.18 -10.10
CA MET A 1 -12.43 -3.00 -9.32
C MET A 1 -11.73 -4.33 -9.26
N GLU A 2 -10.51 -4.38 -9.78
CA GLU A 2 -9.69 -5.60 -9.87
C GLU A 2 -8.40 -5.34 -9.11
N TYR A 3 -7.99 -6.31 -8.29
CA TYR A 3 -6.75 -6.24 -7.55
C TYR A 3 -5.67 -6.97 -8.35
N GLN A 4 -4.45 -6.47 -8.29
CA GLN A 4 -3.30 -7.09 -8.92
C GLN A 4 -2.11 -7.01 -7.98
N ALA A 5 -1.55 -8.15 -7.62
CA ALA A 5 -0.34 -8.24 -6.82
C ALA A 5 0.82 -7.42 -7.42
N ILE A 6 1.43 -6.57 -6.59
CA ILE A 6 2.60 -5.81 -6.98
C ILE A 6 3.85 -6.64 -6.71
N LYS A 7 4.60 -6.94 -7.77
CA LYS A 7 5.94 -7.53 -7.65
C LYS A 7 6.98 -6.44 -7.44
N THR A 8 7.35 -6.21 -6.18
CA THR A 8 8.40 -5.23 -5.83
C THR A 8 9.78 -5.76 -6.24
N LYS A 9 10.75 -4.87 -6.47
CA LYS A 9 12.12 -5.29 -6.79
C LYS A 9 12.85 -5.79 -5.56
N GLU A 10 12.48 -5.28 -4.40
CA GLU A 10 13.13 -5.48 -3.12
C GLU A 10 12.74 -6.82 -2.51
N VAL A 11 11.44 -7.18 -2.50
CA VAL A 11 10.96 -8.41 -1.84
C VAL A 11 10.12 -9.32 -2.73
N GLY A 12 9.88 -8.93 -3.99
CA GLY A 12 8.96 -9.61 -4.90
C GLY A 12 7.51 -9.41 -4.49
N VAL A 13 6.66 -10.44 -4.66
CA VAL A 13 5.28 -10.42 -4.18
C VAL A 13 5.22 -10.68 -2.67
N ILE A 14 4.34 -9.97 -1.96
CA ILE A 14 4.13 -10.07 -0.51
C ILE A 14 2.77 -10.72 -0.27
N ASN A 15 2.71 -11.91 0.36
CA ASN A 15 1.48 -12.69 0.45
C ASN A 15 1.14 -13.11 1.87
N GLY A 16 -0.11 -12.92 2.25
CA GLY A 16 -0.68 -13.43 3.50
C GLY A 16 -0.83 -12.36 4.57
N ARG A 17 -1.81 -12.59 5.45
CA ARG A 17 -2.17 -11.69 6.55
C ARG A 17 -0.98 -11.31 7.43
N ASP A 18 -0.11 -12.28 7.69
CA ASP A 18 1.04 -12.10 8.60
C ASP A 18 2.30 -11.60 7.90
N ALA A 19 2.18 -11.11 6.67
CA ALA A 19 3.33 -10.73 5.86
C ALA A 19 3.92 -9.37 6.26
N ILE A 20 3.09 -8.43 6.72
CA ILE A 20 3.49 -7.03 6.97
C ILE A 20 3.09 -6.62 8.39
N PHE A 21 4.07 -6.41 9.26
CA PHE A 21 3.88 -5.82 10.58
C PHE A 21 4.20 -4.33 10.51
N LEU A 22 3.28 -3.48 10.97
CA LEU A 22 3.44 -2.02 10.94
C LEU A 22 3.84 -1.51 12.33
N ASP A 23 5.01 -0.89 12.42
CA ASP A 23 5.54 -0.31 13.66
C ASP A 23 5.24 1.20 13.75
N ASP A 24 5.23 1.92 12.61
CA ASP A 24 5.10 3.38 12.58
C ASP A 24 4.46 3.87 11.26
N LEU A 25 3.56 4.85 11.38
CA LEU A 25 2.88 5.52 10.27
C LEU A 25 3.00 7.02 10.46
N ARG A 26 3.62 7.70 9.49
CA ARG A 26 3.81 9.16 9.53
C ARG A 26 3.36 9.84 8.26
N GLN A 27 2.49 10.82 8.39
CA GLN A 27 2.20 11.78 7.34
C GLN A 27 3.21 12.93 7.39
N THR A 28 3.89 13.18 6.28
CA THR A 28 4.82 14.28 6.09
C THR A 28 4.24 15.30 5.12
N PHE A 29 4.60 16.57 5.27
CA PHE A 29 4.07 17.67 4.44
C PHE A 29 5.15 18.30 3.54
N ASN A 30 6.21 17.54 3.22
CA ASN A 30 7.20 17.93 2.21
C ASN A 30 6.73 17.54 0.81
N SER A 31 7.35 18.08 -0.24
CA SER A 31 6.89 17.93 -1.63
C SER A 31 7.22 16.59 -2.29
N GLU A 32 7.94 15.70 -1.63
CA GLU A 32 8.50 14.48 -2.24
C GLU A 32 7.86 13.20 -1.70
N CYS A 33 7.49 13.18 -0.42
CA CYS A 33 6.79 12.07 0.21
C CYS A 33 5.81 12.59 1.25
N ASN A 34 4.59 12.08 1.21
CA ASN A 34 3.52 12.58 2.06
C ASN A 34 2.99 11.52 3.02
N CYS A 35 3.43 10.26 2.91
CA CYS A 35 3.15 9.23 3.91
C CYS A 35 4.23 8.15 3.93
N VAL A 36 4.66 7.79 5.12
CA VAL A 36 5.73 6.84 5.39
C VAL A 36 5.20 5.74 6.30
N PHE A 37 5.31 4.49 5.85
CA PHE A 37 4.97 3.30 6.62
C PHE A 37 6.26 2.58 6.94
N LYS A 38 6.49 2.27 8.22
CA LYS A 38 7.66 1.53 8.67
C LYS A 38 7.25 0.32 9.47
N GLY A 39 8.02 -0.75 9.34
CA GLY A 39 7.75 -1.96 10.07
C GLY A 39 8.65 -3.08 9.62
N LYS A 40 8.13 -4.32 9.65
CA LYS A 40 8.88 -5.52 9.31
C LYS A 40 8.06 -6.45 8.43
N PHE A 41 8.70 -7.02 7.42
CA PHE A 41 8.15 -8.16 6.69
C PHE A 41 8.46 -9.46 7.41
N ASN A 42 7.52 -10.39 7.36
CA ASN A 42 7.79 -11.81 7.60
C ASN A 42 8.46 -12.41 6.37
N SER A 43 9.71 -12.84 6.49
CA SER A 43 10.50 -13.28 5.33
C SER A 43 9.95 -14.55 4.66
N LYS A 44 9.13 -15.34 5.37
CA LYS A 44 8.50 -16.56 4.84
C LYS A 44 7.36 -16.26 3.88
N LEU A 45 6.89 -15.02 3.87
CA LEU A 45 5.68 -14.56 3.17
C LEU A 45 6.00 -13.54 2.07
N ILE A 46 7.28 -13.39 1.75
CA ILE A 46 7.77 -12.63 0.59
C ILE A 46 8.49 -13.56 -0.38
N GLU A 47 8.51 -13.21 -1.65
CA GLU A 47 9.10 -14.05 -2.70
C GLU A 47 10.64 -14.12 -2.62
N ILE A 48 11.28 -13.02 -2.22
CA ILE A 48 12.76 -12.94 -2.13
C ILE A 48 13.21 -13.34 -0.72
N ASN A 49 14.07 -14.35 -0.62
CA ASN A 49 14.54 -14.87 0.66
C ASN A 49 15.80 -14.14 1.18
N PHE A 50 15.71 -13.54 2.36
CA PHE A 50 16.80 -12.79 3.01
C PHE A 50 17.54 -13.54 4.12
N LYS A 51 17.24 -14.82 4.37
CA LYS A 51 17.84 -15.64 5.46
C LYS A 51 17.70 -15.03 6.88
N LYS A 52 16.80 -14.09 7.07
CA LYS A 52 16.37 -13.52 8.36
C LYS A 52 14.90 -13.85 8.55
N ASP A 53 14.40 -13.98 9.78
CA ASP A 53 12.96 -14.21 10.00
C ASP A 53 12.12 -12.96 9.71
N TYR A 54 12.63 -11.80 10.12
CA TYR A 54 11.98 -10.51 9.91
C TYR A 54 12.92 -9.50 9.25
N ILE A 55 12.37 -8.72 8.33
CA ILE A 55 13.13 -7.78 7.50
C ILE A 55 12.53 -6.39 7.67
N PRO A 56 13.25 -5.43 8.28
CA PRO A 56 12.75 -4.08 8.41
C PRO A 56 12.54 -3.43 7.05
N TYR A 57 11.47 -2.63 6.93
CA TYR A 57 11.13 -1.93 5.71
C TYR A 57 10.70 -0.49 5.96
N ILE A 58 10.78 0.31 4.89
CA ILE A 58 10.10 1.60 4.79
C ILE A 58 9.41 1.71 3.43
N PHE A 59 8.09 1.92 3.44
CA PHE A 59 7.34 2.38 2.28
C PHE A 59 7.19 3.89 2.32
N TYR A 60 7.55 4.55 1.22
CA TYR A 60 7.28 5.96 0.97
C TYR A 60 6.25 6.07 -0.13
N PHE A 61 5.18 6.83 0.11
CA PHE A 61 4.22 7.20 -0.92
C PHE A 61 4.32 8.69 -1.25
N SER A 62 4.38 9.00 -2.54
CA SER A 62 4.56 10.36 -3.06
C SER A 62 3.26 10.91 -3.64
N ASP A 63 3.06 12.22 -3.50
CA ASP A 63 1.85 12.93 -3.97
C ASP A 63 0.55 12.22 -3.52
N ILE A 64 0.42 11.90 -2.23
CA ILE A 64 -0.82 11.33 -1.71
C ILE A 64 -1.94 12.37 -1.75
N ILE A 65 -3.07 11.94 -2.28
CA ILE A 65 -4.31 12.72 -2.31
C ILE A 65 -5.41 12.12 -1.42
N TYR A 66 -5.28 10.84 -1.08
CA TYR A 66 -6.21 10.11 -0.24
C TYR A 66 -5.48 8.95 0.42
N TYR A 67 -5.73 8.73 1.71
CA TYR A 67 -5.51 7.43 2.34
C TYR A 67 -6.64 7.18 3.34
N GLN A 68 -7.05 5.93 3.46
CA GLN A 68 -7.97 5.47 4.49
C GLN A 68 -7.38 4.25 5.17
N CYS A 69 -7.59 4.15 6.48
CA CYS A 69 -7.27 2.98 7.29
C CYS A 69 -8.56 2.26 7.66
N CYS A 70 -8.57 0.93 7.53
CA CYS A 70 -9.63 0.05 8.00
C CYS A 70 -8.98 -1.06 8.84
N GLU A 71 -9.62 -1.46 9.93
CA GLU A 71 -9.22 -2.69 10.63
C GLU A 71 -9.42 -3.89 9.68
N LEU A 72 -8.50 -4.86 9.72
CA LEU A 72 -8.41 -5.93 8.75
C LEU A 72 -9.69 -6.79 8.66
N ASP A 73 -10.17 -7.30 9.79
CA ASP A 73 -11.32 -8.23 9.83
C ASP A 73 -12.65 -7.53 9.42
N THR A 74 -12.65 -6.20 9.37
CA THR A 74 -13.78 -5.38 8.88
C THR A 74 -13.61 -4.87 7.43
N TYR A 75 -12.47 -5.14 6.78
CA TYR A 75 -12.23 -4.68 5.40
C TYR A 75 -13.03 -5.51 4.38
N ILE A 76 -14.08 -4.89 3.82
CA ILE A 76 -15.07 -5.55 2.95
C ILE A 76 -14.47 -6.22 1.71
N ASN A 77 -13.31 -5.76 1.24
CA ASN A 77 -12.70 -6.26 0.01
C ASN A 77 -11.49 -7.19 0.24
N GLU A 78 -11.22 -7.62 1.47
CA GLU A 78 -10.06 -8.50 1.78
C GLU A 78 -10.03 -9.73 0.87
N VAL A 79 -11.17 -10.42 0.72
CA VAL A 79 -11.31 -11.63 -0.11
C VAL A 79 -11.08 -11.44 -1.61
N LYS A 80 -11.00 -10.19 -2.07
CA LYS A 80 -10.74 -9.84 -3.48
C LYS A 80 -9.29 -9.49 -3.74
N MET A 81 -8.48 -9.33 -2.68
CA MET A 81 -7.07 -8.99 -2.80
C MET A 81 -6.30 -10.20 -3.34
N ASP A 82 -5.32 -9.92 -4.19
CA ASP A 82 -4.42 -10.91 -4.76
C ASP A 82 -3.21 -11.14 -3.86
N SER A 83 -2.81 -10.13 -3.10
CA SER A 83 -1.65 -10.16 -2.20
C SER A 83 -1.80 -9.13 -1.07
N SER A 84 -0.79 -9.02 -0.20
CA SER A 84 -0.78 -8.02 0.87
C SER A 84 -0.36 -6.63 0.39
N PHE A 85 0.05 -6.49 -0.87
CA PHE A 85 0.31 -5.19 -1.50
C PHE A 85 -0.10 -5.20 -2.98
N ASP A 86 -1.24 -4.58 -3.26
CA ASP A 86 -1.91 -4.65 -4.56
C ASP A 86 -2.05 -3.29 -5.23
N LEU A 87 -2.03 -3.32 -6.56
CA LEU A 87 -2.52 -2.24 -7.41
C LEU A 87 -3.98 -2.51 -7.74
N VAL A 88 -4.82 -1.49 -7.60
CA VAL A 88 -6.24 -1.57 -7.86
C VAL A 88 -6.58 -0.91 -9.19
N HIS A 89 -7.03 -1.74 -10.14
CA HIS A 89 -7.54 -1.32 -11.44
C HIS A 89 -9.03 -1.02 -11.39
N ASN A 90 -9.48 -0.11 -12.26
CA ASN A 90 -10.89 0.33 -12.33
C ASN A 90 -11.40 0.73 -10.93
N SER A 91 -10.61 1.59 -10.26
CA SER A 91 -10.86 2.04 -8.89
C SER A 91 -12.05 2.99 -8.84
N TYR A 92 -13.16 2.50 -8.28
CA TYR A 92 -14.36 3.30 -8.02
C TYR A 92 -14.04 4.54 -7.16
N LEU A 93 -13.11 4.41 -6.22
CA LEU A 93 -12.67 5.52 -5.37
C LEU A 93 -12.00 6.64 -6.18
N ILE A 94 -11.12 6.30 -7.13
CA ILE A 94 -10.52 7.29 -8.04
C ILE A 94 -11.62 7.94 -8.90
N GLU A 95 -12.54 7.16 -9.44
CA GLU A 95 -13.65 7.69 -10.25
C GLU A 95 -14.54 8.65 -9.45
N GLU A 96 -14.93 8.28 -8.23
CA GLU A 96 -15.74 9.11 -7.35
C GLU A 96 -15.04 10.43 -7.02
N LEU A 97 -13.75 10.36 -6.66
CA LEU A 97 -12.97 11.56 -6.35
C LEU A 97 -12.76 12.46 -7.58
N LYS A 98 -12.68 11.89 -8.80
CA LYS A 98 -12.63 12.64 -10.07
C LYS A 98 -13.97 13.30 -10.41
N ASN A 99 -15.09 12.64 -10.12
CA ASN A 99 -16.42 13.16 -10.41
C ASN A 99 -16.87 14.23 -9.39
N GLY A 100 -16.22 14.30 -8.22
CA GLY A 100 -16.46 15.34 -7.23
C GLY A 100 -15.84 16.71 -7.58
N ARG A 101 -16.11 17.73 -6.75
CA ARG A 101 -15.55 19.10 -6.86
C ARG A 101 -14.00 19.18 -6.72
N LYS A 102 -13.30 18.04 -6.61
CA LYS A 102 -11.87 17.90 -6.31
C LYS A 102 -11.05 17.39 -7.52
N SER A 103 -11.67 17.30 -8.70
CA SER A 103 -11.09 16.71 -9.91
C SER A 103 -9.71 17.22 -10.30
N SER A 104 -9.42 18.52 -10.10
CA SER A 104 -8.15 19.14 -10.49
C SER A 104 -6.93 18.67 -9.69
N LYS A 105 -7.13 18.04 -8.53
CA LYS A 105 -6.03 17.47 -7.72
C LYS A 105 -5.64 16.07 -8.16
N ILE A 106 -6.55 15.32 -8.80
CA ILE A 106 -6.30 13.96 -9.26
C ILE A 106 -5.72 14.00 -10.66
N LYS A 107 -4.40 13.81 -10.73
CA LYS A 107 -3.68 13.68 -11.99
C LYS A 107 -3.82 12.27 -12.56
N GLU A 108 -3.69 12.13 -13.87
CA GLU A 108 -3.80 10.85 -14.60
C GLU A 108 -2.84 9.75 -14.10
N ASN A 109 -1.71 10.14 -13.54
CA ASN A 109 -0.71 9.22 -13.01
C ASN A 109 -0.96 8.78 -11.55
N HIS A 110 -2.02 9.26 -10.89
CA HIS A 110 -2.39 8.68 -9.60
C HIS A 110 -2.89 7.26 -9.79
N ARG A 111 -2.57 6.43 -8.82
CA ARG A 111 -2.88 5.00 -8.76
C ARG A 111 -3.48 4.70 -7.40
N HIS A 112 -4.33 3.68 -7.36
CA HIS A 112 -4.92 3.19 -6.13
C HIS A 112 -4.12 1.96 -5.69
N TYR A 113 -3.44 2.07 -4.56
CA TYR A 113 -2.72 0.99 -3.92
C TYR A 113 -3.51 0.50 -2.72
N VAL A 114 -3.45 -0.79 -2.44
CA VAL A 114 -3.97 -1.37 -1.20
C VAL A 114 -2.82 -2.07 -0.48
N LEU A 115 -2.60 -1.70 0.78
CA LEU A 115 -1.57 -2.26 1.64
C LEU A 115 -2.24 -2.94 2.85
N GLN A 116 -2.23 -4.26 2.86
CA GLN A 116 -2.71 -5.05 3.99
C GLN A 116 -1.56 -5.34 4.96
N THR A 117 -1.73 -4.90 6.19
CA THR A 117 -0.88 -5.20 7.34
C THR A 117 -1.57 -6.23 8.23
N TYR A 118 -0.87 -6.67 9.28
CA TYR A 118 -1.39 -7.66 10.23
C TYR A 118 -2.72 -7.24 10.87
N ASP A 119 -2.85 -5.95 11.23
CA ASP A 119 -4.02 -5.41 11.94
C ASP A 119 -4.93 -4.53 11.06
N TYR A 120 -4.37 -3.90 10.02
CA TYR A 120 -5.07 -2.87 9.24
C TYR A 120 -4.83 -2.99 7.74
N VAL A 121 -5.84 -2.59 6.94
CA VAL A 121 -5.73 -2.41 5.50
C VAL A 121 -5.79 -0.91 5.17
N TYR A 122 -4.93 -0.50 4.24
CA TYR A 122 -4.84 0.88 3.78
C TYR A 122 -5.17 1.00 2.30
N ASP A 123 -6.25 1.70 1.97
CA ASP A 123 -6.49 2.21 0.62
C ASP A 123 -5.71 3.52 0.44
N ILE A 124 -4.83 3.59 -0.54
CA ILE A 124 -3.89 4.70 -0.74
C ILE A 124 -3.97 5.18 -2.19
N ILE A 125 -4.34 6.44 -2.40
CA ILE A 125 -4.22 7.07 -3.73
C ILE A 125 -3.04 8.01 -3.73
N ALA A 126 -2.02 7.60 -4.48
CA ALA A 126 -0.72 8.25 -4.59
C ALA A 126 -0.27 8.24 -6.05
N LYS A 127 0.70 9.08 -6.39
CA LYS A 127 1.35 9.02 -7.69
C LYS A 127 2.24 7.79 -7.81
N ASP A 128 3.06 7.54 -6.80
CA ASP A 128 4.04 6.46 -6.81
C ASP A 128 4.42 6.03 -5.39
N TYR A 129 5.07 4.87 -5.28
CA TYR A 129 5.65 4.36 -4.04
C TYR A 129 7.14 4.05 -4.20
N LYS A 130 7.87 4.03 -3.08
CA LYS A 130 9.23 3.51 -2.98
C LYS A 130 9.32 2.61 -1.77
N LEU A 131 9.82 1.39 -1.96
CA LEU A 131 10.13 0.45 -0.90
C LEU A 131 11.64 0.46 -0.64
N ILE A 132 12.02 0.48 0.63
CA ILE A 132 13.41 0.33 1.09
C ILE A 132 13.45 -0.78 2.14
N ILE A 133 14.49 -1.62 2.07
CA ILE A 133 14.81 -2.66 3.06
C ILE A 133 16.03 -2.21 3.87
N GLU A 134 16.00 -2.38 5.19
CA GLU A 134 17.11 -2.03 6.10
C GLU A 134 17.91 -3.25 6.61
#